data_AF-A0A2E9EXX7-F1
#
_entry.id   AF-A0A2E9EXX7-F1
#
_cell.length_a   1.000
_cell.length_b   1.000
_cell.length_c   1.000
_cell.angle_alpha   90.00
_cell.angle_beta   90.00
_cell.angle_gamma   90.00
#
_symmetry.space_group_name_H-M   'P 1'
#
loop_
_entity.id
_entity.type
_entity.pdbx_description
1 polymer ?
#
loop_
_entity_poly.entity_id
_entity_poly.type
_entity_poly.pdbx_seq_one_letter_code
_entity_poly.pdbx_strand_id
1 'polypeptide(L)'
;MNLSSIKLLILLSFLALSADSFSQQLVAPKKRPNVLLLVADDMNWDSPGCFGGAAPNITPNIDELASEGIRFLNAHVNISICTPSRSVMLTGLYPQNNGAKAFQRILPNIQTLPNILNDEGFLCGTIDKPLNQQELFKWSVTYQWQGVGDEDEWGRDPEVYQKFCYSFFQLAKDSKQPFFFDGELPRSSPPLRGREK
;
A
#
# COMPACT_ATOMS: atom_id res chain seq x y z
N MET A 1 25.39 -27.48 61.07
CA MET A 1 25.06 -27.60 59.64
C MET A 1 26.36 -27.77 58.88
N ASN A 2 26.59 -28.90 58.18
CA ASN A 2 27.92 -29.16 57.59
C ASN A 2 28.11 -28.40 56.26
N LEU A 3 29.37 -28.21 55.85
CA LEU A 3 29.74 -27.44 54.66
C LEU A 3 29.15 -28.01 53.35
N SER A 4 28.90 -29.31 53.30
CA SER A 4 28.27 -30.03 52.18
C SER A 4 26.78 -29.70 52.07
N SER A 5 26.08 -29.57 53.19
CA SER A 5 24.66 -29.20 53.23
C SER A 5 24.43 -27.76 52.75
N ILE A 6 25.38 -26.84 53.03
CA ILE A 6 25.31 -25.45 52.57
C ILE A 6 25.54 -25.34 51.06
N LYS A 7 26.49 -26.10 50.51
CA LYS A 7 26.74 -26.16 49.06
C LYS A 7 25.53 -26.70 48.29
N LEU A 8 24.87 -27.73 48.82
CA LEU A 8 23.68 -28.32 48.21
C LEU A 8 22.49 -27.34 48.18
N LEU A 9 22.30 -26.58 49.27
CA LEU A 9 21.25 -25.55 49.35
C LEU A 9 21.52 -24.37 48.40
N ILE A 10 22.78 -23.93 48.27
CA ILE A 10 23.17 -22.88 47.31
C ILE A 10 22.95 -23.36 45.86
N LEU A 11 23.33 -24.60 45.55
CA LEU A 11 23.14 -25.18 44.20
C LEU A 11 21.64 -25.31 43.84
N LEU A 12 20.80 -25.71 44.79
CA LEU A 12 19.34 -25.78 44.60
C LEU A 12 18.70 -24.40 44.44
N SER A 13 19.18 -23.37 45.15
CA SER A 13 18.71 -21.99 44.96
C SER A 13 19.11 -21.40 43.61
N PHE A 14 20.28 -21.77 43.07
CA PHE A 14 20.73 -21.35 41.74
C PHE A 14 19.93 -22.02 40.61
N LEU A 15 19.56 -23.29 40.77
CA LEU A 15 18.68 -23.98 39.81
C LEU A 15 17.26 -23.39 39.80
N ALA A 16 16.73 -23.02 40.97
CA ALA A 16 15.39 -22.44 41.08
C ALA A 16 15.31 -21.04 40.44
N LEU A 17 16.37 -20.22 40.53
CA LEU A 17 16.40 -18.88 39.89
C LEU A 17 16.52 -18.92 38.36
N SER A 18 17.01 -20.03 37.78
CA SER A 18 17.15 -20.17 36.31
C SER A 18 15.88 -20.64 35.59
N ALA A 19 14.85 -21.10 36.34
CA ALA A 19 13.62 -21.63 35.74
C ALA A 19 12.59 -20.56 35.38
N ASP A 20 12.65 -19.36 35.99
CA ASP A 20 11.63 -18.31 35.81
C ASP A 20 11.87 -17.38 34.61
N SER A 21 12.94 -17.57 33.83
CA SER A 21 13.27 -16.67 32.69
C SER A 21 12.90 -17.21 31.31
N PHE A 22 12.19 -18.34 31.22
CA PHE A 22 11.75 -18.91 29.93
C PHE A 22 10.22 -18.94 29.78
N SER A 23 9.55 -17.85 30.18
CA SER A 23 8.30 -17.49 29.49
C SER A 23 8.66 -16.61 28.31
N GLN A 24 9.14 -17.23 27.22
CA GLN A 24 8.96 -16.64 25.90
C GLN A 24 7.45 -16.50 25.71
N GLN A 25 6.96 -15.27 25.89
CA GLN A 25 5.65 -14.88 25.46
C GLN A 25 5.54 -15.32 24.00
N LEU A 26 4.77 -16.39 23.76
CA LEU A 26 4.36 -16.83 22.44
C LEU A 26 3.49 -15.71 21.87
N VAL A 27 4.12 -14.65 21.39
CA VAL A 27 3.50 -13.71 20.47
C VAL A 27 3.18 -14.57 19.27
N ALA A 28 1.91 -15.01 19.17
CA ALA A 28 1.42 -15.67 17.99
C ALA A 28 1.92 -14.88 16.78
N PRO A 29 2.50 -15.51 15.75
CA PRO A 29 3.06 -14.78 14.61
C PRO A 29 1.98 -13.84 14.11
N LYS A 30 2.19 -12.54 14.31
CA LYS A 30 1.22 -11.51 13.96
C LYS A 30 1.10 -11.63 12.45
N LYS A 31 0.02 -12.26 11.96
CA LYS A 31 -0.21 -12.44 10.53
C LYS A 31 -0.04 -11.06 9.89
N ARG A 32 0.94 -10.94 8.99
CA ARG A 32 1.24 -9.67 8.32
C ARG A 32 -0.02 -9.28 7.54
N PRO A 33 -0.58 -8.08 7.72
CA PRO A 33 -1.78 -7.67 7.03
C PRO A 33 -1.48 -7.51 5.53
N ASN A 34 -2.48 -7.76 4.71
CA ASN A 34 -2.46 -7.30 3.33
C ASN A 34 -2.77 -5.80 3.30
N VAL A 35 -2.14 -5.08 2.38
CA VAL A 35 -2.31 -3.63 2.23
C VAL A 35 -2.89 -3.35 0.85
N LEU A 36 -4.04 -2.68 0.83
CA LEU A 36 -4.69 -2.20 -0.37
C LEU A 36 -4.66 -0.67 -0.36
N LEU A 37 -3.97 -0.08 -1.32
CA LEU A 37 -3.95 1.36 -1.57
C LEU A 37 -4.83 1.65 -2.79
N LEU A 38 -5.94 2.36 -2.57
CA LEU A 38 -6.84 2.80 -3.65
C LEU A 38 -6.65 4.29 -3.89
N VAL A 39 -6.32 4.68 -5.12
CA VAL A 39 -6.01 6.07 -5.49
C VAL A 39 -6.97 6.54 -6.59
N ALA A 40 -7.73 7.60 -6.33
CA ALA A 40 -8.56 8.23 -7.36
C ALA A 40 -7.78 9.35 -8.10
N ASP A 41 -7.78 9.35 -9.44
CA ASP A 41 -7.15 10.40 -10.25
C ASP A 41 -8.08 11.61 -10.36
N ASP A 42 -7.57 12.81 -10.02
CA ASP A 42 -8.27 14.10 -10.10
C ASP A 42 -9.62 14.17 -9.32
N MET A 43 -9.82 13.36 -8.28
CA MET A 43 -11.02 13.44 -7.42
C MET A 43 -10.90 14.59 -6.40
N ASN A 44 -11.92 15.45 -6.34
CA ASN A 44 -11.97 16.49 -5.31
C ASN A 44 -12.40 15.92 -3.96
N TRP A 45 -11.97 16.54 -2.86
CA TRP A 45 -12.19 16.05 -1.50
C TRP A 45 -13.68 15.97 -1.12
N ASP A 46 -14.51 16.85 -1.68
CA ASP A 46 -15.95 16.95 -1.45
C ASP A 46 -16.78 16.15 -2.46
N SER A 47 -16.14 15.36 -3.33
CA SER A 47 -16.86 14.54 -4.31
C SER A 47 -17.58 13.34 -3.68
N PRO A 48 -16.97 12.59 -2.73
CA PRO A 48 -17.65 11.46 -2.08
C PRO A 48 -18.79 11.91 -1.16
N GLY A 49 -19.86 11.12 -1.10
CA GLY A 49 -21.02 11.36 -0.24
C GLY A 49 -20.65 11.51 1.24
N CYS A 50 -19.67 10.74 1.71
CA CYS A 50 -19.18 10.78 3.09
C CYS A 50 -18.49 12.11 3.48
N PHE A 51 -18.19 13.00 2.52
CA PHE A 51 -17.69 14.37 2.72
C PHE A 51 -18.72 15.46 2.36
N GLY A 52 -19.98 15.10 2.10
CA GLY A 52 -21.05 16.04 1.75
C GLY A 52 -21.31 16.16 0.25
N GLY A 53 -20.87 15.18 -0.56
CA GLY A 53 -21.02 15.06 -2.02
C GLY A 53 -22.19 15.82 -2.65
N ALA A 54 -21.91 16.49 -3.79
CA ALA A 54 -22.89 17.33 -4.50
C ALA A 54 -24.11 16.59 -5.03
N ALA A 55 -24.01 15.26 -5.24
CA ALA A 55 -25.10 14.42 -5.74
C ALA A 55 -25.26 13.17 -4.85
N PRO A 56 -26.51 12.77 -4.53
CA PRO A 56 -26.76 11.58 -3.71
C PRO A 56 -26.42 10.29 -4.47
N ASN A 57 -25.97 9.27 -3.73
CA ASN A 57 -25.78 7.89 -4.20
C ASN A 57 -24.75 7.70 -5.34
N ILE A 58 -23.75 8.56 -5.46
CA ILE A 58 -22.68 8.40 -6.47
C ILE A 58 -21.56 7.47 -5.98
N THR A 59 -21.29 7.43 -4.68
CA THR A 59 -20.13 6.73 -4.10
C THR A 59 -20.48 5.73 -3.00
N PRO A 60 -21.50 4.86 -3.16
CA PRO A 60 -22.01 4.03 -2.07
C PRO A 60 -20.94 3.12 -1.44
N ASN A 61 -20.05 2.54 -2.25
CA ASN A 61 -18.96 1.66 -1.75
C ASN A 61 -17.88 2.44 -0.98
N ILE A 62 -17.57 3.69 -1.39
CA ILE A 62 -16.62 4.55 -0.67
C ILE A 62 -17.25 4.99 0.65
N ASP A 63 -18.55 5.31 0.64
CA ASP A 63 -19.27 5.74 1.83
C ASP A 63 -19.38 4.61 2.87
N GLU A 64 -19.63 3.37 2.41
CA GLU A 64 -19.60 2.17 3.24
C GLU A 64 -18.20 1.94 3.84
N LEU A 65 -17.14 1.96 3.01
CA LEU A 65 -15.75 1.84 3.49
C LEU A 65 -15.42 2.90 4.55
N ALA A 66 -15.90 4.12 4.34
CA ALA A 66 -15.67 5.24 5.25
C ALA A 66 -16.48 5.11 6.56
N SER A 67 -17.56 4.32 6.57
CA SER A 67 -18.35 3.99 7.76
C SER A 67 -17.71 2.90 8.63
N GLU A 68 -16.93 2.01 8.01
CA GLU A 68 -16.21 0.92 8.69
C GLU A 68 -14.80 1.33 9.16
N GLY A 69 -14.29 2.46 8.65
CA GLY A 69 -12.92 2.92 8.84
C GLY A 69 -12.76 4.24 9.57
N ILE A 70 -11.59 4.83 9.39
CA ILE A 70 -11.24 6.17 9.88
C ILE A 70 -11.20 7.14 8.71
N ARG A 71 -11.82 8.30 8.89
CA ARG A 71 -11.86 9.39 7.90
C ARG A 71 -11.02 10.56 8.37
N PHE A 72 -10.21 11.11 7.47
CA PHE A 72 -9.43 12.31 7.71
C PHE A 72 -10.13 13.51 7.08
N LEU A 73 -10.53 14.49 7.91
CA LEU A 73 -11.18 15.71 7.43
C LEU A 73 -10.18 16.72 6.84
N ASN A 74 -8.90 16.61 7.22
CA ASN A 74 -7.84 17.52 6.81
C ASN A 74 -6.66 16.71 6.24
N ALA A 75 -6.90 16.03 5.11
CA ALA A 75 -5.86 15.34 4.35
C ALA A 75 -5.43 16.21 3.16
N HIS A 76 -4.14 16.54 3.08
CA HIS A 76 -3.60 17.43 2.07
C HIS A 76 -2.51 16.74 1.25
N VAL A 77 -2.53 16.95 -0.07
CA VAL A 77 -1.42 16.56 -0.94
C VAL A 77 -0.27 17.56 -0.82
N ASN A 78 0.98 17.08 -0.87
CA ASN A 78 2.15 17.97 -0.84
C ASN A 78 2.36 18.70 -2.16
N ILE A 79 1.76 18.19 -3.25
CA ILE A 79 1.85 18.76 -4.59
C ILE A 79 0.61 18.38 -5.39
N SER A 80 -0.02 19.35 -6.05
CA SER A 80 -1.25 19.19 -6.83
C SER A 80 -0.97 18.76 -8.29
N ILE A 81 -0.10 17.77 -8.47
CA ILE A 81 0.23 17.16 -9.77
C ILE A 81 0.31 15.64 -9.55
N CYS A 82 -0.30 14.86 -10.44
CA CYS A 82 -0.48 13.40 -10.27
C CYS A 82 0.84 12.63 -10.06
N THR A 83 1.80 12.74 -10.99
CA THR A 83 3.10 12.04 -10.93
C THR A 83 3.89 12.30 -9.63
N PRO A 84 4.12 13.55 -9.21
CA PRO A 84 4.89 13.81 -8.01
C PRO A 84 4.08 13.53 -6.73
N SER A 85 2.75 13.70 -6.74
CA SER A 85 1.89 13.32 -5.61
C SER A 85 1.98 11.81 -5.32
N ARG A 86 1.87 10.98 -6.36
CA ARG A 86 2.06 9.52 -6.27
C ARG A 86 3.47 9.16 -5.83
N SER A 87 4.48 9.86 -6.35
CA SER A 87 5.86 9.65 -5.93
C SER A 87 6.05 9.93 -4.44
N VAL A 88 5.40 10.96 -3.88
CA VAL A 88 5.40 11.23 -2.45
C VAL A 88 4.73 10.10 -1.67
N MET A 89 3.54 9.63 -2.10
CA MET A 89 2.84 8.53 -1.44
C MET A 89 3.69 7.25 -1.38
N LEU A 90 4.38 6.92 -2.46
CA LEU A 90 5.15 5.68 -2.59
C LEU A 90 6.59 5.79 -2.08
N THR A 91 7.10 6.98 -1.77
CA THR A 91 8.46 7.15 -1.21
C THR A 91 8.44 7.65 0.23
N GLY A 92 7.34 8.24 0.69
CA GLY A 92 7.27 8.95 1.97
C GLY A 92 8.11 10.24 2.01
N LEU A 93 8.63 10.70 0.87
CA LEU A 93 9.53 11.83 0.75
C LEU A 93 8.88 12.95 -0.06
N TYR A 94 9.09 14.19 0.38
CA TYR A 94 8.65 15.37 -0.37
C TYR A 94 9.29 15.43 -1.77
N PRO A 95 8.66 16.14 -2.73
CA PRO A 95 9.16 16.27 -4.11
C PRO A 95 10.63 16.71 -4.22
N GLN A 96 11.08 17.61 -3.35
CA GLN A 96 12.47 18.07 -3.33
C GLN A 96 13.47 17.01 -2.85
N ASN A 97 13.01 15.99 -2.12
CA ASN A 97 13.83 14.91 -1.57
C ASN A 97 13.77 13.65 -2.45
N ASN A 98 12.62 13.35 -3.07
CA ASN A 98 12.50 12.23 -3.99
C ASN A 98 12.92 12.57 -5.42
N GLY A 99 12.96 13.85 -5.82
CA GLY A 99 13.37 14.31 -7.16
C GLY A 99 12.23 14.59 -8.14
N ALA A 100 11.04 14.04 -7.92
CA ALA A 100 9.87 14.28 -8.75
C ALA A 100 9.20 15.61 -8.37
N LYS A 101 9.73 16.73 -8.89
CA LYS A 101 9.20 18.09 -8.60
C LYS A 101 8.01 18.47 -9.49
N ALA A 102 7.84 17.79 -10.61
CA ALA A 102 6.77 17.89 -11.59
C ALA A 102 6.66 16.51 -12.27
N PHE A 103 6.73 16.44 -13.60
CA PHE A 103 6.70 15.18 -14.36
C PHE A 103 8.08 14.50 -14.48
N GLN A 104 9.06 14.88 -13.65
CA GLN A 104 10.33 14.17 -13.59
C GLN A 104 10.20 12.83 -12.87
N ARG A 105 11.15 11.95 -13.15
CA ARG A 105 11.36 10.69 -12.41
C ARG A 105 11.92 10.98 -11.02
N ILE A 106 11.75 10.04 -10.10
CA ILE A 106 12.44 10.07 -8.82
C ILE A 106 13.95 9.87 -9.02
N LEU A 107 14.75 10.35 -8.08
CA LEU A 107 16.19 10.13 -8.08
C LEU A 107 16.50 8.63 -8.04
N PRO A 108 17.59 8.19 -8.70
CA PRO A 108 18.05 6.82 -8.56
C PRO A 108 18.38 6.52 -7.09
N ASN A 109 18.16 5.27 -6.67
CA ASN A 109 18.43 4.76 -5.32
C ASN A 109 17.50 5.27 -4.20
N ILE A 110 16.39 5.94 -4.53
CA ILE A 110 15.33 6.20 -3.55
C ILE A 110 14.62 4.88 -3.22
N GLN A 111 14.58 4.54 -1.93
CA GLN A 111 13.76 3.45 -1.42
C GLN A 111 12.28 3.82 -1.62
N THR A 112 11.53 2.90 -2.19
CA THR A 112 10.08 3.04 -2.40
C THR A 112 9.36 2.02 -1.50
N LEU A 113 8.13 2.32 -1.13
CA LEU A 113 7.26 1.42 -0.38
C LEU A 113 7.18 0.02 -1.02
N PRO A 114 6.92 -0.14 -2.34
CA PRO A 114 6.93 -1.46 -2.95
C PRO A 114 8.31 -2.13 -2.92
N ASN A 115 9.43 -1.40 -3.07
CA ASN A 115 10.78 -1.99 -2.92
C ASN A 115 10.96 -2.59 -1.52
N ILE A 116 10.65 -1.81 -0.47
CA ILE A 116 10.79 -2.23 0.92
C ILE A 116 9.90 -3.44 1.22
N LEU A 117 8.64 -3.42 0.76
CA LEU A 117 7.69 -4.50 1.02
C LEU A 117 8.05 -5.78 0.26
N ASN A 118 8.54 -5.65 -0.98
CA ASN A 118 8.99 -6.79 -1.77
C ASN A 118 10.23 -7.45 -1.15
N ASP A 119 11.19 -6.65 -0.65
CA ASP A 119 12.35 -7.15 0.10
C ASP A 119 11.93 -7.89 1.40
N GLU A 120 10.80 -7.49 2.00
CA GLU A 120 10.18 -8.17 3.14
C GLU A 120 9.29 -9.37 2.76
N GLY A 121 9.22 -9.73 1.48
CA GLY A 121 8.49 -10.90 0.99
C GLY A 121 7.01 -10.67 0.68
N PHE A 122 6.56 -9.41 0.55
CA PHE A 122 5.23 -9.10 0.05
C PHE A 122 5.15 -9.25 -1.46
N LEU A 123 4.02 -9.78 -1.95
CA LEU A 123 3.65 -9.70 -3.35
C LEU A 123 3.16 -8.27 -3.66
N CYS A 124 3.89 -7.52 -4.46
CA CYS A 124 3.57 -6.13 -4.78
C CYS A 124 2.93 -6.01 -6.18
N GLY A 125 1.71 -5.49 -6.24
CA GLY A 125 0.91 -5.37 -7.47
C GLY A 125 0.51 -3.93 -7.78
N THR A 126 0.43 -3.58 -9.07
CA THR A 126 -0.14 -2.29 -9.52
C THR A 126 -0.86 -2.40 -10.87
N ILE A 127 -1.88 -1.56 -11.08
CA ILE A 127 -2.70 -1.48 -12.31
C ILE A 127 -3.04 -0.02 -12.66
N ASP A 128 -3.30 0.20 -13.97
CA ASP A 128 -3.78 1.43 -14.62
C ASP A 128 -2.67 2.39 -15.05
N LYS A 129 -2.36 3.42 -14.26
CA LYS A 129 -1.36 4.45 -14.62
C LYS A 129 -0.15 4.37 -13.69
N PRO A 130 0.62 3.28 -13.75
CA PRO A 130 1.77 3.14 -12.89
C PRO A 130 2.81 4.18 -13.36
N LEU A 131 3.54 4.79 -12.42
CA LEU A 131 4.49 5.87 -12.75
C LEU A 131 5.45 5.40 -13.86
N ASN A 132 5.71 6.23 -14.88
CA ASN A 132 6.59 5.87 -16.02
C ASN A 132 8.08 5.79 -15.62
N GLN A 133 8.39 4.83 -14.75
CA GLN A 133 9.64 4.56 -14.04
C GLN A 133 9.50 3.26 -13.21
N GLN A 134 8.82 2.26 -13.76
CA GLN A 134 8.48 1.00 -13.08
C GLN A 134 9.70 0.26 -12.55
N GLU A 135 10.84 0.40 -13.23
CA GLU A 135 12.11 -0.19 -12.82
C GLU A 135 12.63 0.32 -11.46
N LEU A 136 12.20 1.50 -11.01
CA LEU A 136 12.56 2.04 -9.70
C LEU A 136 11.66 1.54 -8.56
N PHE A 137 10.45 1.04 -8.88
CA PHE A 137 9.46 0.59 -7.89
C PHE A 137 9.41 -0.93 -7.71
N LYS A 138 10.08 -1.70 -8.59
CA LYS A 138 10.27 -3.16 -8.51
C LYS A 138 9.00 -3.92 -8.12
N TRP A 139 7.88 -3.60 -8.78
CA TRP A 139 6.64 -4.34 -8.60
C TRP A 139 6.81 -5.82 -8.97
N SER A 140 6.20 -6.70 -8.20
CA SER A 140 6.16 -8.13 -8.51
C SER A 140 5.25 -8.42 -9.70
N VAL A 141 4.11 -7.71 -9.77
CA VAL A 141 3.11 -7.85 -10.83
C VAL A 141 2.63 -6.46 -11.26
N THR A 142 2.80 -6.13 -12.54
CA THR A 142 2.26 -4.90 -13.11
C THR A 142 1.28 -5.24 -14.20
N TYR A 143 0.14 -4.57 -14.25
CA TYR A 143 -0.67 -4.60 -15.45
C TYR A 143 -0.01 -3.70 -16.51
N GLN A 144 0.48 -4.32 -17.59
CA GLN A 144 1.04 -3.61 -18.74
C GLN A 144 0.07 -3.67 -19.91
N TRP A 145 -0.08 -2.53 -20.59
CA TRP A 145 -0.84 -2.44 -21.82
C TRP A 145 -0.33 -3.45 -22.85
N GLN A 146 -1.26 -4.21 -23.46
CA GLN A 146 -0.93 -5.34 -24.34
C GLN A 146 -0.81 -4.95 -25.82
N GLY A 147 -0.71 -3.65 -26.15
CA GLY A 147 -0.52 -3.19 -27.53
C GLY A 147 -1.80 -3.09 -28.37
N VAL A 148 -2.98 -3.18 -27.77
CA VAL A 148 -4.28 -3.09 -28.45
C VAL A 148 -5.11 -2.01 -27.75
N GLY A 149 -5.79 -1.13 -28.52
CA GLY A 149 -6.63 -0.05 -27.99
C GLY A 149 -5.87 1.23 -27.59
N ASP A 150 -6.53 2.10 -26.83
CA ASP A 150 -5.89 3.30 -26.26
C ASP A 150 -5.19 2.93 -24.94
N GLU A 151 -3.88 3.15 -24.88
CA GLU A 151 -3.06 2.94 -23.67
C GLU A 151 -3.61 3.72 -22.47
N ASP A 152 -4.19 4.90 -22.71
CA ASP A 152 -4.76 5.75 -21.67
C ASP A 152 -6.08 5.21 -21.10
N GLU A 153 -6.78 4.30 -21.78
CA GLU A 153 -8.10 3.80 -21.37
C GLU A 153 -8.07 2.37 -20.85
N TRP A 154 -7.00 1.62 -21.10
CA TRP A 154 -6.97 0.17 -20.93
C TRP A 154 -7.00 -0.30 -19.48
N GLY A 155 -6.42 0.46 -18.54
CA GLY A 155 -6.53 0.19 -17.12
C GLY A 155 -7.81 0.75 -16.48
N ARG A 156 -8.60 1.51 -17.24
CA ARG A 156 -9.87 2.08 -16.79
C ARG A 156 -11.07 1.19 -17.11
N ASP A 157 -10.89 0.17 -17.94
CA ASP A 157 -11.93 -0.82 -18.22
C ASP A 157 -12.25 -1.62 -16.94
N PRO A 158 -13.48 -1.57 -16.42
CA PRO A 158 -13.83 -2.25 -15.17
C PRO A 158 -13.66 -3.77 -15.24
N GLU A 159 -13.90 -4.40 -16.39
CA GLU A 159 -13.73 -5.84 -16.55
C GLU A 159 -12.25 -6.23 -16.54
N VAL A 160 -11.41 -5.46 -17.23
CA VAL A 160 -9.96 -5.65 -17.24
C VAL A 160 -9.41 -5.49 -15.83
N TYR A 161 -9.83 -4.42 -15.16
CA TYR A 161 -9.45 -4.13 -13.79
C TYR A 161 -9.84 -5.28 -12.84
N GLN A 162 -11.07 -5.76 -12.95
CA GLN A 162 -11.57 -6.88 -12.16
C GLN A 162 -10.80 -8.17 -12.44
N LYS A 163 -10.56 -8.52 -13.71
CA LYS A 163 -9.82 -9.72 -14.12
C LYS A 163 -8.39 -9.70 -13.58
N PHE A 164 -7.71 -8.56 -13.65
CA PHE A 164 -6.37 -8.40 -13.08
C PHE A 164 -6.38 -8.53 -11.55
N CYS A 165 -7.27 -7.82 -10.86
CA CYS A 165 -7.40 -7.91 -9.40
C CYS A 165 -7.66 -9.35 -8.95
N TYR A 166 -8.58 -10.06 -9.62
CA TYR A 166 -8.88 -11.45 -9.30
C TYR A 166 -7.64 -12.35 -9.44
N SER A 167 -6.92 -12.20 -10.57
CA SER A 167 -5.71 -12.97 -10.84
C SER A 167 -4.60 -12.69 -9.83
N PHE A 168 -4.41 -11.42 -9.47
CA PHE A 168 -3.43 -10.99 -8.47
C PHE A 168 -3.76 -11.54 -7.07
N PHE A 169 -5.01 -11.41 -6.62
CA PHE A 169 -5.40 -11.91 -5.31
C PHE A 169 -5.39 -13.43 -5.24
N GLN A 170 -5.64 -14.13 -6.36
CA GLN A 170 -5.48 -15.57 -6.43
C GLN A 170 -4.00 -15.96 -6.30
N LEU A 171 -3.10 -15.27 -7.02
CA LEU A 171 -1.66 -15.48 -6.89
C LEU A 171 -1.15 -15.26 -5.46
N ALA A 172 -1.62 -14.21 -4.78
CA ALA A 172 -1.28 -13.95 -3.38
C ALA A 172 -1.71 -15.11 -2.45
N LYS A 173 -2.92 -15.66 -2.68
CA LYS A 173 -3.41 -16.82 -1.92
C LYS A 173 -2.57 -18.08 -2.18
N ASP A 174 -2.27 -18.36 -3.44
CA ASP A 174 -1.56 -19.59 -3.85
C ASP A 174 -0.10 -19.57 -3.37
N SER A 175 0.55 -18.41 -3.46
CA SER A 175 1.92 -18.19 -2.96
C SER A 175 2.01 -18.06 -1.44
N LYS A 176 0.87 -17.90 -0.74
CA LYS A 176 0.79 -17.63 0.71
C LYS A 176 1.60 -16.40 1.14
N GLN A 177 1.77 -15.44 0.24
CA GLN A 177 2.46 -14.18 0.53
C GLN A 177 1.45 -13.13 1.00
N PRO A 178 1.82 -12.25 1.98
CA PRO A 178 1.08 -11.02 2.17
C PRO A 178 1.23 -10.16 0.91
N PHE A 179 0.25 -9.30 0.62
CA PHE A 179 0.32 -8.44 -0.57
C PHE A 179 0.27 -6.95 -0.24
N PHE A 180 0.87 -6.18 -1.15
CA PHE A 180 0.64 -4.75 -1.30
C PHE A 180 0.10 -4.49 -2.69
N PHE A 181 -1.08 -3.90 -2.79
CA PHE A 181 -1.72 -3.60 -4.07
C PHE A 181 -1.98 -2.11 -4.17
N ASP A 182 -1.39 -1.46 -5.17
CA ASP A 182 -1.62 -0.06 -5.53
C ASP A 182 -2.55 -0.01 -6.74
N GLY A 183 -3.84 0.20 -6.46
CA GLY A 183 -4.90 0.24 -7.45
C GLY A 183 -5.41 1.66 -7.67
N GLU A 184 -5.34 2.13 -8.90
CA GLU A 184 -6.01 3.38 -9.27
C GLU A 184 -7.47 3.12 -9.59
N LEU A 185 -8.36 4.01 -9.14
CA LEU A 185 -9.78 3.91 -9.44
C LEU A 185 -10.05 4.47 -10.84
N PRO A 186 -10.76 3.72 -11.70
CA PRO A 186 -11.14 4.21 -13.02
C PRO A 186 -11.91 5.54 -12.94
N ARG A 187 -11.56 6.51 -13.79
CA ARG A 187 -12.31 7.76 -13.90
C ARG A 187 -13.67 7.51 -14.52
N SER A 188 -14.69 8.17 -13.96
CA SER A 188 -16.07 8.16 -14.50
C SER A 188 -16.28 9.11 -15.69
N SER A 189 -15.28 9.94 -16.04
CA SER A 189 -15.40 10.96 -17.10
C SER A 189 -14.24 10.91 -18.09
N PRO A 190 -14.50 11.11 -19.40
CA PRO A 190 -13.46 11.16 -20.42
C PRO A 190 -12.49 12.33 -20.15
N PRO A 191 -11.24 12.25 -20.64
CA PRO A 191 -10.27 13.32 -20.46
C PRO A 191 -10.88 14.65 -20.95
N LEU A 192 -10.76 15.71 -20.15
CA LEU A 192 -11.11 17.08 -20.54
C LEU A 192 -10.12 17.59 -21.59
N ARG A 193 -10.01 16.94 -22.74
CA ARG A 193 -9.35 17.49 -23.92
C ARG A 193 -10.24 18.60 -24.48
N GLY A 194 -9.78 19.84 -24.39
CA GLY A 194 -10.38 20.97 -25.11
C GLY A 194 -11.21 21.98 -24.29
N ARG A 195 -11.15 21.97 -22.95
CA ARG A 195 -11.54 23.18 -22.20
C ARG A 195 -10.30 24.04 -22.02
N GLU A 196 -10.16 25.04 -22.88
CA GLU A 196 -9.21 26.13 -22.69
C GLU A 196 -9.42 26.75 -21.29
N LYS A 197 -8.30 27.10 -20.65
CA LYS A 197 -8.28 27.83 -19.38
C LYS A 197 -8.72 29.27 -19.57
#